data_AF-A0A6C0JEK1-F1
#
_entry.id   AF-A0A6C0JEK1-F1
#
_cell.length_a   1.000
_cell.length_b   1.000
_cell.length_c   1.000
_cell.angle_alpha   90.00
_cell.angle_beta   90.00
_cell.angle_gamma   90.00
#
_symmetry.space_group_name_H-M   'P 1'
#
loop_
_entity.id
_entity.type
_entity.pdbx_description
1 polymer ?
#
loop_
_entity_poly.entity_id
_entity_poly.type
_entity_poly.pdbx_seq_one_letter_code
_entity_poly.pdbx_strand_id
1 'polypeptide(L)'
;MQTRNGLTYGDSAKQLLEKIEQTPQPLDLAPPFPKVEVDFDEASSAWKLNKKSIGNGCYKYVCVKVKKNGHQCKNDSLKNCEHCKFHSTFRKG
;
A
#
# COMPACT_ATOMS: atom_id res chain seq x y z
N MET A 1 53.15 0.23 0.14
CA MET A 1 51.79 -0.31 0.07
C MET A 1 50.82 0.82 0.38
N GLN A 2 50.10 1.33 -0.62
CA GLN A 2 49.21 2.48 -0.47
C GLN A 2 47.77 1.97 -0.35
N THR A 3 47.08 2.28 0.75
CA THR A 3 45.65 2.00 0.92
C THR A 3 44.86 3.28 0.63
N ARG A 4 43.80 3.16 -0.18
CA ARG A 4 43.05 4.28 -0.77
C ARG A 4 42.20 5.08 0.23
N ASN A 5 42.21 4.71 1.52
CA ASN A 5 41.51 5.39 2.62
C ASN A 5 42.33 5.44 3.93
N GLY A 6 43.65 5.24 3.89
CA GLY A 6 44.54 5.50 5.04
C GLY A 6 44.42 4.59 6.27
N LEU A 7 43.66 3.49 6.21
CA LEU A 7 43.63 2.48 7.28
C LEU A 7 44.70 1.40 7.04
N THR A 8 45.43 1.05 8.11
CA THR A 8 46.49 0.04 8.09
C THR A 8 46.19 -1.11 9.05
N TYR A 9 46.78 -2.29 8.80
CA TYR A 9 46.58 -3.48 9.63
C TYR A 9 47.42 -3.34 10.91
N GLY A 10 46.79 -2.86 12.00
CA GLY A 10 47.48 -2.57 13.27
C GLY A 10 46.83 -1.47 14.11
N ASP A 11 45.85 -0.73 13.56
CA ASP A 11 45.08 0.24 14.34
C ASP A 11 44.39 -0.45 15.52
N SER A 12 44.64 0.05 16.74
CA SER A 12 44.02 -0.52 17.94
C SER A 12 42.50 -0.34 17.90
N ALA A 13 41.75 -1.27 18.50
CA ALA A 13 40.29 -1.21 18.54
C ALA A 13 39.75 0.14 19.04
N LYS A 14 40.49 0.83 19.92
CA LYS A 14 40.15 2.17 20.42
C LYS A 14 40.22 3.25 19.35
N GLN A 15 41.23 3.21 18.49
CA GLN A 15 41.39 4.16 17.38
C GLN A 15 40.35 3.95 16.28
N LEU A 16 39.88 2.70 16.10
CA LEU A 16 38.76 2.40 15.20
C LEU A 16 37.44 2.94 15.76
N LEU A 17 37.19 2.79 17.06
CA LEU A 17 35.98 3.29 17.72
C LEU A 17 35.89 4.83 17.70
N GLU A 18 36.99 5.51 17.98
CA GLU A 18 37.06 6.98 17.94
C GLU A 18 36.80 7.54 16.52
N LYS A 19 37.29 6.87 15.47
CA LYS A 19 37.00 7.23 14.07
C LYS A 19 35.55 6.94 13.67
N ILE A 20 34.93 5.91 14.24
CA ILE A 20 33.50 5.60 14.05
C ILE A 20 32.63 6.67 14.72
N GLU A 21 33.02 7.15 15.91
CA GLU A 21 32.32 8.23 16.62
C GLU A 21 32.48 9.60 15.92
N GLN A 22 33.61 9.84 15.26
CA GLN A 22 33.87 11.04 14.46
C GLN A 22 33.24 10.98 13.06
N THR A 23 32.69 9.84 12.67
CA THR A 23 31.88 9.74 11.46
C THR A 23 30.56 10.46 11.74
N PRO A 24 30.22 11.54 11.02
CA PRO A 24 28.94 12.21 11.25
C PRO A 24 27.84 11.16 11.07
N GLN A 25 27.12 10.88 12.16
CA GLN A 25 25.86 10.14 12.12
C GLN A 25 25.02 10.79 11.00
N PRO A 26 24.34 10.02 10.13
CA PRO A 26 23.57 10.60 9.04
C PRO A 26 22.58 11.59 9.65
N LEU A 27 22.88 12.87 9.46
CA LEU A 27 22.24 13.98 10.15
C LEU A 27 20.87 14.14 9.51
N ASP A 28 19.83 13.57 10.12
CA ASP A 28 18.41 13.83 9.89
C ASP A 28 18.05 14.34 8.49
N LEU A 29 18.50 13.63 7.45
CA LEU A 29 17.99 13.86 6.11
C LEU A 29 16.58 13.31 6.15
N ALA A 30 15.63 14.21 6.40
CA ALA A 30 14.22 13.96 6.14
C ALA A 30 14.16 13.18 4.83
N PRO A 31 13.51 12.00 4.81
CA PRO A 31 13.55 11.13 3.65
C PRO A 31 13.26 11.97 2.41
N PRO A 32 13.98 11.76 1.29
CA PRO A 32 13.85 12.60 0.09
C PRO A 32 12.42 12.59 -0.50
N PHE A 33 11.53 11.79 0.07
CA PHE A 33 10.13 11.71 -0.23
C PHE A 33 9.30 12.19 0.97
N PRO A 34 8.29 13.04 0.74
CA PRO A 34 7.33 13.36 1.79
C PRO A 34 6.77 12.06 2.38
N LYS A 35 6.62 12.04 3.70
CA LYS A 35 5.98 10.92 4.39
C LYS A 35 4.54 10.81 3.88
N VAL A 36 4.25 9.80 3.06
CA VAL A 36 2.91 9.53 2.58
C VAL A 36 2.17 8.76 3.67
N GLU A 37 1.16 9.39 4.26
CA GLU A 37 0.24 8.72 5.18
C GLU A 37 -0.75 7.89 4.35
N VAL A 38 -0.45 6.61 4.17
CA VAL A 38 -1.34 5.67 3.47
C VAL A 38 -2.38 5.15 4.46
N ASP A 39 -3.62 5.59 4.30
CA ASP A 39 -4.77 5.03 5.03
C ASP A 39 -5.19 3.69 4.39
N PHE A 40 -4.73 2.60 4.99
CA PHE A 40 -5.08 1.25 4.55
C PHE A 40 -6.52 0.86 4.90
N ASP A 41 -7.11 1.48 5.92
CA ASP A 41 -8.45 1.13 6.39
C ASP A 41 -9.51 1.70 5.47
N GLU A 42 -9.35 2.96 5.04
CA GLU A 42 -10.20 3.59 4.03
C GLU A 42 -10.08 2.84 2.69
N ALA A 43 -8.86 2.58 2.24
CA ALA A 43 -8.61 1.85 0.99
C ALA A 43 -9.23 0.44 1.04
N SER A 44 -9.08 -0.28 2.15
CA SER A 44 -9.69 -1.60 2.38
C SER A 44 -11.20 -1.54 2.36
N SER A 45 -11.80 -0.52 2.98
CA SER A 45 -13.24 -0.30 3.00
C SER A 45 -13.78 0.00 1.60
N ALA A 46 -13.13 0.91 0.86
CA ALA A 46 -13.50 1.22 -0.52
C ALA A 46 -13.42 0.00 -1.44
N TRP A 47 -12.40 -0.85 -1.27
CA TRP A 47 -12.27 -2.09 -2.02
C TRP A 47 -13.37 -3.10 -1.68
N LYS A 48 -13.77 -3.20 -0.40
CA LYS A 48 -14.89 -4.05 0.05
C LYS A 48 -16.26 -3.52 -0.34
N LEU A 49 -16.40 -2.26 -0.76
CA LEU A 49 -17.66 -1.73 -1.28
C LEU A 49 -18.01 -2.34 -2.63
N ASN A 50 -17.04 -2.56 -3.52
CA ASN A 50 -17.29 -3.13 -4.85
C ASN A 50 -17.05 -4.65 -4.94
N LYS A 51 -16.57 -5.29 -3.88
CA LYS A 51 -16.30 -6.74 -3.82
C LYS A 51 -16.90 -7.38 -2.57
N LYS A 52 -17.37 -8.62 -2.71
CA LYS A 52 -17.73 -9.48 -1.57
C LYS A 52 -16.88 -10.74 -1.54
N SER A 53 -16.50 -11.17 -0.34
CA SER A 53 -15.87 -12.47 -0.13
C SER A 53 -16.85 -13.59 -0.48
N ILE A 54 -16.36 -14.62 -1.15
CA ILE A 54 -17.10 -15.86 -1.44
C ILE A 54 -16.54 -17.06 -0.67
N GLY A 55 -15.64 -16.81 0.28
CA GLY A 55 -14.87 -17.85 0.97
C GLY A 55 -13.55 -18.17 0.27
N ASN A 56 -12.68 -18.92 0.96
CA ASN A 56 -11.38 -19.39 0.45
C ASN A 56 -10.45 -18.28 -0.07
N GLY A 57 -10.53 -17.07 0.48
CA GLY A 57 -9.76 -15.92 0.02
C GLY A 57 -10.20 -15.37 -1.35
N CYS A 58 -11.28 -15.88 -1.93
CA CYS A 58 -11.80 -15.45 -3.21
C CYS A 58 -12.82 -14.31 -3.03
N TYR A 59 -12.89 -13.44 -4.04
CA TYR A 59 -13.79 -12.28 -4.05
C TYR A 59 -14.48 -12.16 -5.40
N LYS A 60 -15.71 -11.62 -5.39
CA LYS A 60 -16.45 -11.27 -6.61
C LYS A 60 -16.94 -9.84 -6.58
N TYR A 61 -17.02 -9.22 -7.75
CA TYR A 61 -17.58 -7.89 -7.90
C TYR A 61 -19.08 -7.87 -7.62
N VAL A 62 -19.53 -6.77 -7.01
CA VAL A 62 -20.92 -6.55 -6.63
C VAL A 62 -21.46 -5.23 -7.17
N CYS A 63 -22.77 -5.16 -7.29
CA CYS A 63 -23.47 -3.97 -7.69
C CYS A 63 -23.28 -2.85 -6.66
N VAL A 64 -22.79 -1.70 -7.15
CA VAL A 64 -22.53 -0.50 -6.33
C VAL A 64 -23.78 0.36 -6.08
N LYS A 65 -24.89 0.07 -6.78
CA LYS A 65 -26.13 0.85 -6.66
C LYS A 65 -26.73 0.76 -5.25
N VAL A 66 -27.08 1.91 -4.69
CA VAL A 66 -27.88 2.03 -3.47
C VAL A 66 -29.36 1.81 -3.80
N LYS A 67 -30.02 0.93 -3.06
CA LYS A 67 -31.45 0.65 -3.19
C LYS A 67 -32.26 1.77 -2.54
N LYS A 68 -33.57 1.84 -2.82
CA LYS A 68 -34.51 2.80 -2.22
C LYS A 68 -34.55 2.75 -0.68
N ASN A 69 -34.16 1.63 -0.09
CA ASN A 69 -34.09 1.44 1.36
C ASN A 69 -32.76 1.89 1.98
N GLY A 70 -31.91 2.61 1.24
CA GLY A 70 -30.61 3.09 1.71
C GLY A 70 -29.50 2.04 1.75
N HIS A 71 -29.81 0.76 1.51
CA HIS A 71 -28.81 -0.31 1.51
C HIS A 71 -28.24 -0.57 0.11
N GLN A 72 -26.95 -0.89 0.04
CA GLN A 72 -26.32 -1.30 -1.22
C GLN A 72 -26.92 -2.61 -1.75
N CYS A 73 -27.04 -2.72 -3.08
CA CYS A 73 -27.63 -3.87 -3.75
C CYS A 73 -26.91 -5.20 -3.44
N LYS A 74 -25.57 -5.20 -3.37
CA LYS A 74 -24.69 -6.37 -3.10
C LYS A 74 -24.91 -7.60 -4.02
N ASN A 75 -25.74 -7.46 -5.05
CA ASN A 75 -25.97 -8.49 -6.05
C ASN A 75 -24.77 -8.58 -7.01
N ASP A 76 -24.60 -9.69 -7.69
CA ASP A 76 -23.43 -9.90 -8.55
C ASP A 76 -23.45 -8.91 -9.72
N SER A 77 -22.32 -8.27 -9.99
CA SER A 77 -22.19 -7.35 -11.10
C SER A 77 -22.12 -8.11 -12.43
N LEU A 78 -22.57 -7.48 -13.50
CA LEU A 78 -22.42 -8.03 -14.85
C LEU A 78 -20.97 -7.94 -15.31
N LYS A 79 -20.59 -8.78 -16.29
CA LYS A 79 -19.25 -8.73 -16.88
C LYS A 79 -19.00 -7.34 -17.46
N ASN A 80 -17.87 -6.72 -17.11
CA ASN A 80 -17.48 -5.37 -17.51
C ASN A 80 -18.50 -4.27 -17.12
N CYS A 81 -19.25 -4.49 -16.04
CA CYS A 81 -20.21 -3.51 -15.55
C CYS A 81 -20.20 -3.47 -14.01
N GLU A 82 -20.46 -2.30 -13.45
CA GLU A 82 -20.56 -2.09 -12.00
C GLU A 82 -21.96 -2.37 -11.45
N HIS A 83 -22.90 -2.71 -12.33
CA HIS A 83 -24.31 -2.89 -12.01
C HIS A 83 -24.74 -4.34 -12.24
N CYS A 84 -25.69 -4.82 -11.42
CA CYS A 84 -26.33 -6.12 -11.63
C CYS A 84 -27.41 -6.01 -12.72
N LYS A 85 -27.97 -7.15 -13.13
CA LYS A 85 -29.06 -7.23 -14.12
C LYS A 85 -30.27 -6.33 -13.84
N PHE A 86 -30.57 -6.09 -12.56
CA PHE A 86 -31.70 -5.24 -12.15
C PHE A 86 -31.37 -3.73 -12.20
N HIS A 87 -30.09 -3.40 -12.17
CA HIS A 87 -29.59 -2.02 -12.16
C HIS A 87 -28.81 -1.64 -13.42
N SER A 88 -28.61 -2.59 -14.34
CA SER A 88 -28.08 -2.33 -15.67
C SER A 88 -29.15 -1.62 -16.48
N THR A 89 -28.90 -0.37 -16.84
CA THR A 89 -29.73 0.42 -17.77
C THR A 89 -29.72 -0.14 -19.20
N PHE A 90 -28.90 -1.16 -19.47
CA PHE A 90 -28.96 -1.98 -20.68
C PHE A 90 -30.26 -2.79 -20.72
N ARG A 91 -31.36 -2.12 -21.07
CA ARG A 91 -32.46 -2.78 -21.76
C ARG A 91 -31.90 -3.18 -23.13
N LYS A 92 -31.75 -4.47 -23.37
CA LYS A 92 -31.75 -4.97 -24.76
C LYS A 92 -33.14 -4.61 -25.30
N GLY A 93 -33.20 -3.53 -26.08
CA GLY A 93 -34.30 -3.32 -27.02
C GLY A 93 -34.24 -4.39 -28.11
#